data_AF-A0A5B7F8K4-F1
#
_entry.id   AF-A0A5B7F8K4-F1
#
_cell.length_a   1.000
_cell.length_b   1.000
_cell.length_c   1.000
_cell.angle_alpha   90.00
_cell.angle_beta   90.00
_cell.angle_gamma   90.00
#
_symmetry.space_group_name_H-M   'P 1'
#
loop_
_entity.id
_entity.type
_entity.pdbx_description
1 polymer ?
#
loop_
_entity_poly.entity_id
_entity_poly.type
_entity_poly.pdbx_seq_one_letter_code
_entity_poly.pdbx_strand_id
1 'polypeptide(L)'
;MAYPTDRRVCVVTSIVNYLERTCALRGPFTGFFLTTKSPFRVASRDTLCRWTKDMRSAGIDLSIFSPHSTRSASTSKATLKLPQATIISTVG
;
A
#
# COMPACT_ATOMS: atom_id res chain seq x y z
N MET A 1 1.22 19.40 11.24
CA MET A 1 -0.11 18.88 11.62
C MET A 1 -0.11 17.36 11.52
N ALA A 2 -0.56 16.68 12.58
CA ALA A 2 -0.87 15.26 12.55
C ALA A 2 -2.24 15.07 11.89
N TYR A 3 -2.38 14.06 11.04
CA TYR A 3 -3.68 13.71 10.46
C TYR A 3 -4.58 13.18 11.60
N PRO A 4 -5.88 13.55 11.65
CA PRO A 4 -6.78 13.02 12.66
C PRO A 4 -6.83 11.48 12.58
N THR A 5 -6.95 10.83 13.73
CA THR A 5 -7.03 9.36 13.82
C THR A 5 -8.34 8.88 13.20
N ASP A 6 -8.30 8.49 11.93
CA ASP A 6 -9.40 7.86 11.24
C ASP A 6 -9.09 6.37 11.04
N ARG A 7 -9.87 5.51 11.68
CA ARG A 7 -9.70 4.05 11.64
C ARG A 7 -9.88 3.49 10.22
N ARG A 8 -10.61 4.19 9.35
CA ARG A 8 -10.85 3.79 7.94
C ARG A 8 -9.60 3.93 7.08
N VAL A 9 -8.63 4.74 7.50
CA VAL A 9 -7.34 4.94 6.80
C VAL A 9 -6.16 4.36 7.59
N CYS A 10 -6.42 3.70 8.72
CA CYS A 10 -5.38 3.09 9.54
C CYS A 10 -4.80 1.86 8.84
N VAL A 11 -3.54 1.96 8.41
CA VAL A 11 -2.83 0.88 7.70
C VAL A 11 -2.79 -0.42 8.52
N VAL A 12 -2.54 -0.34 9.83
CA VAL A 12 -2.51 -1.52 10.71
C VAL A 12 -3.85 -2.23 10.74
N THR A 13 -4.94 -1.48 10.95
CA THR A 13 -6.30 -2.05 10.97
C THR A 13 -6.65 -2.67 9.61
N SER A 14 -6.30 -2.00 8.52
CA SER A 14 -6.53 -2.52 7.16
C SER A 14 -5.75 -3.81 6.87
N ILE A 15 -4.50 -3.91 7.31
CA ILE A 15 -3.67 -5.12 7.17
C ILE A 15 -4.28 -6.28 7.96
N VAL A 16 -4.64 -6.07 9.22
CA VAL A 16 -5.25 -7.11 10.07
C VAL A 16 -6.56 -7.61 9.45
N ASN A 17 -7.46 -6.69 9.10
CA ASN A 17 -8.72 -7.04 8.43
C ASN A 17 -8.51 -7.80 7.11
N TYR A 18 -7.47 -7.45 6.35
CA TYR A 18 -7.15 -8.14 5.11
C TYR A 18 -6.66 -9.58 5.36
N LEU A 19 -5.79 -9.78 6.35
CA LEU A 19 -5.29 -11.09 6.73
C LEU A 19 -6.41 -12.00 7.22
N GLU A 20 -7.30 -11.50 8.07
CA GLU A 20 -8.47 -12.25 8.56
C GLU A 20 -9.37 -12.71 7.40
N ARG A 21 -9.71 -11.79 6.48
CA ARG A 21 -10.58 -12.10 5.33
C ARG A 21 -9.97 -13.06 4.32
N THR A 22 -8.65 -13.05 4.19
CA THR A 22 -7.92 -13.89 3.22
C THR A 22 -7.41 -15.20 3.82
N CYS A 23 -7.53 -15.39 5.14
CA CYS A 23 -6.94 -16.53 5.86
C CYS A 23 -7.33 -17.88 5.24
N ALA A 24 -8.62 -18.09 4.96
CA ALA A 24 -9.13 -19.33 4.37
C ALA A 24 -8.63 -19.59 2.94
N LEU A 25 -8.17 -18.56 2.23
CA LEU A 25 -7.72 -18.63 0.83
C LEU A 25 -6.20 -18.79 0.68
N ARG A 26 -5.43 -18.62 1.76
CA ARG A 26 -3.97 -18.54 1.69
C ARG A 26 -3.31 -19.89 1.42
N GLY A 27 -3.78 -20.98 2.02
CA GLY A 27 -3.20 -22.31 1.80
C GLY A 27 -1.66 -22.28 1.80
N PRO A 28 -0.98 -22.71 0.70
CA PRO A 28 0.48 -22.71 0.60
C PRO A 28 1.10 -21.37 0.15
N PHE A 29 0.30 -20.33 -0.11
CA PHE A 29 0.80 -19.06 -0.62
C PHE A 29 1.54 -18.25 0.45
N THR A 30 2.77 -17.85 0.14
CA THR A 30 3.62 -17.02 1.02
C THR A 30 3.50 -15.51 0.75
N GLY A 31 2.90 -15.12 -0.38
CA GLY A 31 2.73 -13.72 -0.76
C GLY A 31 1.68 -12.99 0.08
N PHE A 32 1.91 -11.71 0.37
CA PHE A 32 0.96 -10.91 1.15
C PHE A 32 -0.34 -10.69 0.37
N PHE A 33 -0.29 -10.18 -0.86
CA PHE A 33 -1.47 -9.88 -1.66
C PHE A 33 -1.93 -11.11 -2.48
N LEU A 34 -3.22 -11.42 -2.42
CA LEU A 34 -3.90 -12.42 -3.24
C LEU A 34 -4.81 -11.76 -4.29
N THR A 35 -4.95 -12.37 -5.47
CA THR A 35 -5.90 -11.95 -6.49
C THR A 35 -7.33 -11.97 -5.95
N THR A 36 -8.20 -11.08 -6.46
CA THR A 36 -9.57 -10.90 -5.94
C THR A 36 -10.58 -11.87 -6.56
N LYS A 37 -10.24 -12.54 -7.66
CA LYS A 37 -11.10 -13.46 -8.40
C LYS A 37 -10.49 -14.85 -8.48
N SER A 38 -11.34 -15.87 -8.48
CA SER A 38 -10.94 -17.26 -8.68
C SER A 38 -10.34 -17.47 -10.09
N PRO A 39 -9.31 -18.33 -10.23
CA PRO A 39 -8.58 -19.01 -9.16
C PRO A 39 -7.70 -18.03 -8.36
N PHE A 40 -7.77 -18.11 -7.03
CA PHE A 40 -6.99 -17.27 -6.13
C PHE A 40 -5.50 -17.62 -6.19
N ARG A 41 -4.65 -16.61 -6.37
CA ARG A 41 -3.19 -16.72 -6.48
C ARG A 41 -2.52 -15.53 -5.81
N VAL A 42 -1.21 -15.62 -5.56
CA VAL A 42 -0.41 -14.44 -5.19
C VAL A 42 -0.49 -13.41 -6.31
N ALA A 43 -0.78 -12.16 -5.95
CA ALA A 43 -0.82 -11.05 -6.90
C ALA A 43 0.60 -10.76 -7.42
N SER A 44 0.75 -10.72 -8.73
CA SER A 44 1.99 -10.33 -9.40
C SER A 44 2.24 -8.83 -9.29
N ARG A 45 3.46 -8.39 -9.59
CA ARG A 45 3.81 -6.96 -9.65
C ARG A 45 2.92 -6.21 -10.64
N ASP A 46 2.65 -6.77 -11.82
CA ASP A 46 1.76 -6.16 -12.82
C ASP A 46 0.32 -6.01 -12.31
N THR A 47 -0.18 -7.00 -11.56
CA THR A 47 -1.51 -6.94 -10.93
C THR A 47 -1.58 -5.80 -9.92
N LEU A 48 -0.59 -5.68 -9.05
CA LEU A 48 -0.52 -4.59 -8.06
C LEU A 48 -0.41 -3.22 -8.74
N CYS A 49 0.43 -3.09 -9.76
CA CYS A 49 0.53 -1.85 -10.56
C CYS A 49 -0.81 -1.45 -11.19
N ARG A 50 -1.63 -2.43 -11.61
CA ARG A 50 -2.95 -2.16 -12.17
C ARG A 50 -3.96 -1.73 -11.10
N TRP A 51 -3.95 -2.35 -9.92
CA TRP A 51 -4.78 -1.90 -8.80
C TRP A 51 -4.49 -0.47 -8.35
N THR A 52 -3.23 -0.02 -8.43
CA THR A 52 -2.92 1.39 -8.17
C THR A 52 -3.59 2.33 -9.16
N LYS A 53 -3.83 1.90 -10.41
CA LYS A 53 -4.60 2.68 -11.39
C LYS A 53 -6.10 2.63 -11.10
N ASP A 54 -6.59 1.54 -10.52
CA ASP A 54 -8.00 1.39 -10.13
C ASP A 54 -8.38 2.30 -8.96
N MET A 55 -7.41 2.83 -8.20
CA MET A 55 -7.63 3.83 -7.15
C MET A 55 -8.35 5.09 -7.64
N ARG A 56 -8.33 5.39 -8.95
CA ARG A 56 -9.16 6.45 -9.55
C ARG A 56 -10.65 6.25 -9.23
N SER A 57 -11.12 5.00 -9.23
CA SER A 57 -12.51 4.67 -8.87
C SER A 57 -12.84 4.98 -7.40
N ALA A 58 -11.84 5.05 -6.53
CA ALA A 58 -11.97 5.46 -5.14
C ALA A 58 -11.86 6.99 -4.94
N GLY A 59 -11.84 7.78 -6.04
CA GLY A 59 -11.76 9.23 -6.01
C GLY A 59 -10.33 9.80 -5.88
N ILE A 60 -9.30 8.96 -6.03
CA ILE A 60 -7.91 9.42 -6.00
C ILE A 60 -7.52 9.97 -7.38
N ASP A 61 -7.09 11.23 -7.42
CA ASP A 61 -6.55 11.82 -8.63
C ASP A 61 -5.12 11.32 -8.90
N LEU A 62 -5.01 10.40 -9.84
CA LEU A 62 -3.74 9.80 -10.25
C LEU A 62 -2.84 10.73 -11.08
N SER A 63 -3.33 11.90 -11.51
CA SER A 63 -2.46 12.94 -12.10
C SER A 63 -1.56 13.58 -11.04
N ILE A 64 -2.05 13.64 -9.79
CA ILE A 64 -1.33 14.15 -8.63
C ILE A 64 -0.63 12.99 -7.90
N PHE A 65 -1.36 11.92 -7.62
CA PHE A 65 -0.90 10.76 -6.84
C PHE A 65 -0.61 9.56 -7.74
N SER A 66 0.43 9.66 -8.55
CA SER A 66 0.86 8.56 -9.41
C SER A 66 1.42 7.37 -8.59
N PRO A 67 1.48 6.15 -9.14
CA PRO A 67 2.07 5.00 -8.45
C PRO A 67 3.49 5.21 -7.92
N HIS A 68 4.28 6.07 -8.58
CA HIS A 68 5.64 6.39 -8.19
C HIS A 68 5.72 7.55 -7.18
N SER A 69 4.63 8.33 -7.01
CA SER A 69 4.60 9.50 -6.12
C SER A 69 4.68 9.14 -4.65
N THR A 70 4.18 7.97 -4.24
CA THR A 70 4.15 7.53 -2.83
C THR A 70 5.54 7.51 -2.21
N ARG A 71 6.55 6.99 -2.93
CA ARG A 71 7.94 6.96 -2.46
C ARG A 71 8.48 8.37 -2.28
N SER A 72 8.36 9.22 -3.31
CA SER A 72 8.85 10.61 -3.27
C SER A 72 8.16 11.44 -2.19
N ALA A 73 6.85 11.29 -2.02
CA ALA A 73 6.06 11.97 -0.98
C ALA A 73 6.48 11.52 0.42
N SER A 74 6.68 10.22 0.63
CA SER A 74 7.15 9.67 1.90
C SER A 74 8.54 10.22 2.26
N THR A 75 9.48 10.21 1.31
CA THR A 75 10.83 10.78 1.49
C THR A 75 10.77 12.26 1.81
N SER A 76 10.01 13.05 1.04
CA SER A 76 9.85 14.50 1.27
C SER A 76 9.32 14.79 2.68
N LYS A 77 8.34 14.00 3.15
CA LYS A 77 7.80 14.13 4.51
C LYS A 77 8.82 13.69 5.57
N ALA A 78 9.57 12.64 5.32
CA ALA A 78 10.60 12.13 6.21
C ALA A 78 11.72 13.16 6.41
N THR A 79 12.13 13.89 5.37
CA THR A 79 13.15 14.96 5.43
C THR A 79 12.80 16.06 6.43
N LEU A 80 11.52 16.27 6.71
CA LEU A 80 11.07 17.24 7.72
C LEU A 80 11.25 16.76 9.17
N LYS A 81 11.55 15.48 9.39
CA LYS A 81 11.55 14.85 10.73
C LYS A 81 12.77 14.00 11.04
N LEU A 82 13.46 13.48 10.03
CA LEU A 82 14.55 12.51 10.18
C LEU A 82 15.85 13.03 9.56
N PRO A 83 17.02 12.65 10.09
CA PRO A 83 18.30 12.93 9.46
C PRO A 83 18.38 12.32 8.06
N GLN A 84 19.06 13.01 7.13
CA GLN A 84 19.19 12.57 5.74
C GLN A 84 19.79 11.16 5.63
N ALA A 85 20.83 10.86 6.41
CA ALA A 85 21.47 9.55 6.42
C ALA A 85 20.48 8.39 6.72
N THR A 86 19.57 8.60 7.67
CA THR A 86 18.53 7.60 8.03
C THR A 86 17.52 7.41 6.91
N ILE A 87 17.17 8.48 6.20
CA ILE A 87 16.23 8.40 5.08
C ILE A 87 16.86 7.64 3.92
N ILE A 88 18.10 7.96 3.56
CA ILE A 88 18.80 7.32 2.44
C ILE A 88 18.99 5.82 2.70
N SER A 89 19.27 5.41 3.95
CA SER A 89 19.42 3.99 4.30
C SER A 89 18.10 3.21 4.32
N THR A 90 16.96 3.88 4.48
CA THR A 90 15.64 3.23 4.62
C THR A 90 14.90 3.08 3.27
N VAL A 91 15.18 3.94 2.30
CA VAL A 91 14.37 4.11 1.06
C VAL A 91 14.78 3.15 -0.09
N GLY A 92 15.53 2.08 0.22
CA GLY A 92 16.04 1.06 -0.73
C GLY A 92 15.12 0.72 -1.89
#